data_AF-A0AAW1LG56-F1
#
_entry.id   AF-A0AAW1LG56-F1
#
_cell.length_a   1.000
_cell.length_b   1.000
_cell.length_c   1.000
_cell.angle_alpha   90.00
_cell.angle_beta   90.00
_cell.angle_gamma   90.00
#
_symmetry.space_group_name_H-M   'P 1'
#
loop_
_entity.id
_entity.type
_entity.pdbx_description
1 polymer ?
#
loop_
_entity_poly.entity_id
_entity_poly.type
_entity_poly.pdbx_seq_one_letter_code
_entity_poly.pdbx_strand_id
1 'polypeptide(L)'
;MGVVDVNNKQFSHLSIGVYGHDPLSCFDDDGRPKRTGTAWTASAHIITAVIGSGVLSLAWAIAQLGWIIGPAVMLIFSIVIYYTSTLLADCYRSGDPLFGKRNYTYMHVVQSNLGGFKVKLCGLTQYLGLFGVAIGYTIAASTSMMAVKRSNCFHTNGGKSPCHVSDNPYMIAFGIAEILLSQIPDFDQISWLSIVAAVMSFTYSSIGLVLGIAQVAANKTIKGSLSGISVGKVSETQKIWRSFQALGNIAFAYSFSIILIEIQDTVKSPPSESKTMKRASLLSIGVTTIFYMACGCMGYAAFGDLAPGNLLTGFGFYNPFWLLDIANIAIVIHLVGAYQVYSQPLFAFIEKWASQKWPDTDFITKEIQIRVPGLGPLKLNLFRLVWRTLFVITTTTISMLLPFFNDVVGLLGALGFWPLTVYFPIEMYIAQKKVPKWSTKWVSLQILSMACLVISVAAAAGSIAGVVLDLKVYKPFRTSY
;
A
#
# COMPACT_ATOMS: atom_id res chain seq x y z
N MET A 1 63.91 -9.45 14.36
CA MET A 1 64.51 -8.89 13.12
C MET A 1 63.48 -9.08 12.01
N GLY A 2 62.87 -8.11 11.35
CA GLY A 2 62.73 -6.65 11.41
C GLY A 2 61.56 -6.34 10.45
N VAL A 3 60.46 -5.77 10.93
CA VAL A 3 59.95 -4.41 10.61
C VAL A 3 60.23 -3.93 9.18
N VAL A 4 59.18 -3.78 8.37
CA VAL A 4 58.84 -2.55 7.62
C VAL A 4 57.31 -2.47 7.45
N ASP A 5 56.71 -1.52 8.16
CA ASP A 5 55.38 -0.92 7.93
C ASP A 5 55.41 -0.03 6.68
N VAL A 6 54.24 0.26 6.06
CA VAL A 6 53.83 1.58 5.50
C VAL A 6 52.53 1.43 4.69
N ASN A 7 51.40 1.82 5.29
CA ASN A 7 50.50 2.92 4.87
C ASN A 7 49.08 2.77 5.44
N ASN A 8 48.95 3.19 6.69
CA ASN A 8 47.68 3.55 7.32
C ASN A 8 47.76 5.04 7.71
N LYS A 9 47.39 5.95 6.79
CA LYS A 9 47.27 7.39 7.08
C LYS A 9 46.24 8.05 6.17
N GLN A 10 44.98 8.10 6.63
CA GLN A 10 44.13 9.29 6.56
C GLN A 10 42.80 8.99 7.25
N PHE A 11 42.72 9.19 8.56
CA PHE A 11 41.52 9.63 9.29
C PHE A 11 41.87 9.79 10.77
N SER A 12 42.75 10.74 11.07
CA SER A 12 42.98 11.18 12.45
C SER A 12 43.50 12.61 12.42
N HIS A 13 42.58 13.58 12.38
CA HIS A 13 42.77 14.92 12.95
C HIS A 13 41.45 15.68 12.82
N LEU A 14 40.53 15.44 13.74
CA LEU A 14 39.62 16.48 14.23
C LEU A 14 39.21 16.12 15.67
N SER A 15 40.17 16.23 16.58
CA SER A 15 39.92 16.23 18.02
C SER A 15 39.42 17.61 18.41
N ILE A 16 38.10 17.83 18.34
CA ILE A 16 37.45 18.91 19.08
C ILE A 16 36.72 18.22 20.24
N GLY A 17 37.17 18.54 21.46
CA GLY A 17 36.69 17.92 22.68
C GLY A 17 35.19 18.12 22.89
N VAL A 18 34.49 17.00 23.02
CA VAL A 18 33.16 16.94 23.64
C VAL A 18 33.27 15.92 24.76
N TYR A 19 32.92 16.36 25.96
CA TYR A 19 32.86 15.57 27.18
C TYR A 19 32.11 14.24 27.00
N GLY A 20 32.74 13.16 27.46
CA GLY A 20 32.17 11.87 27.86
C GLY A 20 30.85 11.41 27.24
N HIS A 21 30.94 10.67 26.12
CA HIS A 21 29.93 9.68 25.78
C HIS A 21 30.62 8.36 25.43
N ASP A 22 30.29 7.32 26.20
CA ASP A 22 30.70 5.93 25.98
C ASP A 22 30.36 5.50 24.54
N PRO A 23 31.29 4.96 23.72
CA PRO A 23 31.03 4.55 22.34
C PRO A 23 29.85 3.58 22.20
N LEU A 24 29.58 2.78 23.25
CA LEU A 24 28.41 1.89 23.32
C LEU A 24 27.06 2.64 23.37
N SER A 25 27.04 3.91 23.75
CA SER A 25 25.80 4.68 23.89
C SER A 25 25.12 5.01 22.54
N CYS A 26 25.87 4.90 21.43
CA CYS A 26 25.43 5.21 20.08
C CYS A 26 24.83 4.03 19.30
N PHE A 27 24.93 2.80 19.82
CA PHE A 27 24.49 1.58 19.14
C PHE A 27 23.43 0.82 19.95
N ASP A 28 22.57 0.08 19.25
CA ASP A 28 21.64 -0.88 19.86
C ASP A 28 22.32 -2.24 20.14
N ASP A 29 21.59 -3.14 20.79
CA ASP A 29 22.01 -4.50 21.17
C ASP A 29 22.40 -5.40 19.99
N ASP A 30 22.07 -5.00 18.75
CA ASP A 30 22.45 -5.68 17.52
C ASP A 30 23.63 -5.02 16.79
N GLY A 31 24.29 -4.04 17.41
CA GLY A 31 25.44 -3.32 16.85
C GLY A 31 25.10 -2.31 15.74
N ARG A 32 23.81 -2.03 15.51
CA ARG A 32 23.36 -1.00 14.56
C ARG A 32 23.21 0.36 15.24
N PRO A 33 23.24 1.48 14.47
CA PRO A 33 22.95 2.80 15.02
C PRO A 33 21.65 2.80 15.81
N LYS A 34 21.66 3.49 16.95
CA LYS A 34 20.55 3.48 17.91
C LYS A 34 19.24 3.94 17.27
N ARG A 35 18.22 3.09 17.36
CA ARG A 35 16.86 3.39 16.90
C ARG A 35 16.23 4.48 17.77
N THR A 36 15.53 5.42 17.14
CA THR A 36 14.95 6.60 17.81
C THR A 36 13.42 6.64 17.75
N GLY A 37 12.80 5.76 16.98
CA GLY A 37 11.36 5.72 16.76
C GLY A 37 10.56 5.54 18.05
N THR A 38 9.38 6.13 18.07
CA THR A 38 8.45 6.14 19.20
C THR A 38 7.08 5.65 18.77
N ALA A 39 6.15 5.49 19.73
CA ALA A 39 4.76 5.18 19.38
C ALA A 39 4.16 6.24 18.43
N TRP A 40 4.54 7.51 18.57
CA TRP A 40 4.06 8.59 17.72
C TRP A 40 4.59 8.48 16.29
N THR A 41 5.92 8.33 16.12
CA THR A 41 6.51 8.21 14.78
C THR A 41 6.08 6.92 14.09
N ALA A 42 6.03 5.80 14.82
CA ALA A 42 5.49 4.55 14.30
C ALA A 42 4.02 4.71 13.88
N SER A 43 3.20 5.41 14.67
CA SER A 43 1.81 5.66 14.28
C SER A 43 1.71 6.51 13.02
N ALA A 44 2.52 7.56 12.91
CA ALA A 44 2.57 8.40 11.71
C ALA A 44 2.95 7.59 10.46
N HIS A 45 3.94 6.69 10.56
CA HIS A 45 4.30 5.79 9.46
C HIS A 45 3.17 4.82 9.09
N ILE A 46 2.52 4.20 10.08
CA ILE A 46 1.38 3.31 9.81
C ILE A 46 0.24 4.09 9.13
N ILE A 47 -0.18 5.21 9.71
CA ILE A 47 -1.28 6.01 9.18
C ILE A 47 -0.97 6.47 7.75
N THR A 48 0.26 6.92 7.50
CA THR A 48 0.72 7.33 6.17
C THR A 48 0.69 6.19 5.17
N ALA A 49 1.10 4.99 5.57
CA ALA A 49 1.11 3.83 4.70
C ALA A 49 -0.30 3.30 4.38
N VAL A 50 -1.21 3.41 5.34
CA VAL A 50 -2.60 2.95 5.19
C VAL A 50 -3.41 3.98 4.38
N ILE A 51 -3.37 5.26 4.75
CA ILE A 51 -4.09 6.34 4.04
C ILE A 51 -3.47 6.54 2.66
N GLY A 52 -4.02 5.82 1.70
CA GLY A 52 -3.62 5.82 0.31
C GLY A 52 -4.80 5.50 -0.61
N SER A 53 -4.55 4.88 -1.77
CA SER A 53 -5.57 4.67 -2.80
C SER A 53 -6.78 3.85 -2.32
N GLY A 54 -6.63 3.00 -1.31
CA GLY A 54 -7.72 2.18 -0.78
C GLY A 54 -8.90 2.98 -0.21
N VAL A 55 -8.67 4.21 0.27
CA VAL A 55 -9.76 5.08 0.76
C VAL A 55 -10.73 5.49 -0.35
N LEU A 56 -10.25 5.56 -1.60
CA LEU A 56 -11.02 6.00 -2.76
C LEU A 56 -12.16 5.01 -3.10
N SER A 57 -11.95 3.71 -2.87
CA SER A 57 -12.93 2.66 -3.12
C SER A 57 -13.96 2.45 -2.00
N LEU A 58 -13.76 3.06 -0.82
CA LEU A 58 -14.59 2.77 0.35
C LEU A 58 -16.05 3.21 0.19
N ALA A 59 -16.29 4.34 -0.47
CA ALA A 59 -17.67 4.80 -0.74
C ALA A 59 -18.42 3.80 -1.62
N TRP A 60 -17.76 3.28 -2.66
CA TRP A 60 -18.30 2.22 -3.50
C TRP A 60 -18.52 0.92 -2.74
N ALA A 61 -17.56 0.52 -1.90
CA ALA A 61 -17.66 -0.71 -1.11
C ALA A 61 -18.84 -0.66 -0.13
N ILE A 62 -19.04 0.47 0.57
CA ILE A 62 -20.22 0.66 1.42
C ILE A 62 -21.49 0.67 0.57
N ALA A 63 -21.48 1.23 -0.64
CA ALA A 63 -22.66 1.17 -1.51
C ALA A 63 -23.03 -0.26 -1.93
N GLN A 64 -22.06 -1.17 -2.04
CA GLN A 64 -22.35 -2.58 -2.36
C GLN A 64 -22.88 -3.36 -1.14
N LEU A 65 -22.56 -2.93 0.08
CA LEU A 65 -22.89 -3.64 1.33
C LEU A 65 -24.08 -3.01 2.08
N GLY A 66 -24.30 -1.70 1.94
CA GLY A 66 -25.34 -0.93 2.61
C GLY A 66 -24.94 -0.34 3.96
N TRP A 67 -25.89 0.42 4.53
CA TRP A 67 -25.70 1.16 5.79
C TRP A 67 -25.43 0.29 7.02
N ILE A 68 -25.84 -0.98 6.99
CA ILE A 68 -25.63 -1.91 8.10
C ILE A 68 -24.33 -2.69 7.91
N ILE A 69 -24.26 -3.47 6.83
CA ILE A 69 -23.16 -4.43 6.63
C ILE A 69 -21.85 -3.70 6.31
N GLY A 70 -21.88 -2.60 5.55
CA GLY A 70 -20.67 -1.86 5.17
C GLY A 70 -19.86 -1.39 6.37
N PRO A 71 -20.40 -0.51 7.24
CA PRO A 71 -19.71 -0.04 8.44
C PRO A 71 -19.36 -1.19 9.41
N ALA A 72 -20.25 -2.17 9.59
CA ALA A 72 -19.98 -3.31 10.47
C ALA A 72 -18.77 -4.13 10.00
N VAL A 73 -18.67 -4.40 8.70
CA VAL A 73 -17.52 -5.10 8.11
C VAL A 73 -16.24 -4.30 8.29
N MET A 74 -16.26 -2.98 8.08
CA MET A 74 -15.07 -2.14 8.31
C MET A 74 -14.57 -2.23 9.76
N LEU A 75 -15.49 -2.19 10.74
CA LEU A 75 -15.15 -2.37 12.15
C LEU A 75 -14.57 -3.76 12.42
N ILE A 76 -15.18 -4.83 11.87
CA ILE A 76 -14.67 -6.20 12.02
C ILE A 76 -13.25 -6.32 11.45
N PHE A 77 -13.00 -5.80 10.24
CA PHE A 77 -11.68 -5.78 9.64
C PHE A 77 -10.67 -5.02 10.52
N SER A 78 -11.06 -3.86 11.07
CA SER A 78 -10.18 -3.11 11.97
C SER A 78 -9.79 -3.90 13.23
N ILE A 79 -10.73 -4.65 13.82
CA ILE A 79 -10.50 -5.47 15.01
C ILE A 79 -9.58 -6.65 14.67
N VAL A 80 -9.86 -7.36 13.57
CA VAL A 80 -9.04 -8.49 13.11
C VAL A 80 -7.61 -8.02 12.84
N ILE A 81 -7.45 -6.90 12.16
CA ILE A 81 -6.14 -6.36 11.78
C ILE A 81 -5.38 -5.86 12.99
N TYR A 82 -6.05 -5.21 13.94
CA TYR A 82 -5.42 -4.85 15.22
C TYR A 82 -4.93 -6.09 15.94
N TYR A 83 -5.79 -7.10 16.06
CA TYR A 83 -5.45 -8.35 16.72
C TYR A 83 -4.24 -9.04 16.07
N THR A 84 -4.27 -9.26 14.75
CA THR A 84 -3.15 -9.93 14.06
C THR A 84 -1.88 -9.08 14.03
N SER A 85 -2.00 -7.75 13.96
CA SER A 85 -0.86 -6.83 14.10
C SER A 85 -0.21 -6.94 15.48
N THR A 86 -0.99 -7.14 16.55
CA THR A 86 -0.43 -7.36 17.89
C THR A 86 0.31 -8.70 18.00
N LEU A 87 -0.15 -9.75 17.31
CA LEU A 87 0.53 -11.03 17.22
C LEU A 87 1.84 -10.90 16.43
N LEU A 88 1.80 -10.20 15.30
CA LEU A 88 2.97 -9.93 14.47
C LEU A 88 4.04 -9.13 15.22
N ALA A 89 3.62 -8.11 15.99
CA ALA A 89 4.54 -7.30 16.77
C ALA A 89 5.30 -8.11 17.84
N ASP A 90 4.68 -9.15 18.40
CA ASP A 90 5.35 -10.09 19.31
C ASP A 90 6.39 -10.97 18.62
N CYS A 91 6.29 -11.16 17.31
CA CYS A 91 7.17 -12.01 16.51
C CYS A 91 8.47 -11.30 16.07
N TYR A 92 8.59 -9.99 16.28
CA TYR A 92 9.75 -9.20 15.84
C TYR A 92 11.11 -9.74 16.33
N ARG A 93 11.21 -10.13 17.61
CA ARG A 93 12.40 -10.78 18.16
C ARG A 93 12.24 -12.30 18.16
N SER A 94 13.23 -13.02 17.63
CA SER A 94 13.24 -14.48 17.60
C SER A 94 13.76 -15.07 18.91
N GLY A 95 13.06 -16.08 19.42
CA GLY A 95 13.38 -16.72 20.70
C GLY A 95 12.85 -15.88 21.88
N ASP A 96 13.75 -15.23 22.62
CA ASP A 96 13.37 -14.40 23.75
C ASP A 96 12.68 -13.09 23.30
N PRO A 97 11.52 -12.71 23.86
CA PRO A 97 10.80 -11.50 23.43
C PRO A 97 11.50 -10.16 23.73
N LEU A 98 12.49 -10.14 24.63
CA LEU A 98 13.20 -8.93 25.06
C LEU A 98 14.65 -8.90 24.55
N PHE A 99 15.34 -10.03 24.62
CA PHE A 99 16.76 -10.17 24.31
C PHE A 99 17.03 -11.02 23.05
N GLY A 100 15.97 -11.53 22.41
CA GLY A 100 16.08 -12.33 21.20
C GLY A 100 16.57 -11.52 20.00
N LYS A 101 17.07 -12.22 18.99
CA LYS A 101 17.61 -11.61 17.76
C LYS A 101 16.51 -10.81 17.05
N ARG A 102 16.81 -9.55 16.71
CA ARG A 102 15.92 -8.69 15.92
C ARG A 102 15.78 -9.21 14.49
N ASN A 103 14.57 -9.14 13.95
CA ASN A 103 14.31 -9.36 12.53
C ASN A 103 13.90 -8.05 11.87
N TYR A 104 14.64 -7.64 10.85
CA TYR A 104 14.50 -6.31 10.24
C TYR A 104 13.36 -6.21 9.22
N THR A 105 12.89 -7.35 8.71
CA THR A 105 11.88 -7.39 7.64
C THR A 105 10.85 -8.47 7.92
N TYR A 106 9.65 -8.29 7.35
CA TYR A 106 8.57 -9.26 7.46
C TYR A 106 9.03 -10.67 7.01
N MET A 107 9.72 -10.75 5.88
CA MET A 107 10.24 -12.01 5.34
C MET A 107 11.24 -12.69 6.29
N HIS A 108 12.09 -11.91 6.96
CA HIS A 108 13.03 -12.46 7.94
C HIS A 108 12.30 -13.04 9.16
N VAL A 109 11.21 -12.40 9.63
CA VAL A 109 10.41 -12.96 10.73
C VAL A 109 9.79 -14.29 10.32
N VAL A 110 9.26 -14.40 9.09
CA VAL A 110 8.73 -15.66 8.54
C VAL A 110 9.83 -16.72 8.45
N GLN A 111 11.01 -16.37 7.95
CA GLN A 111 12.16 -17.27 7.86
C GLN A 111 12.59 -17.78 9.23
N SER A 112 12.66 -16.90 10.23
CA SER A 112 13.14 -17.23 11.57
C SER A 112 12.13 -18.07 12.38
N ASN A 113 10.82 -17.91 12.16
CA ASN A 113 9.79 -18.62 12.92
C ASN A 113 9.21 -19.86 12.22
N LEU A 114 9.11 -19.85 10.89
CA LEU A 114 8.40 -20.87 10.11
C LEU A 114 9.32 -21.60 9.13
N GLY A 115 10.25 -20.89 8.51
CA GLY A 115 11.24 -21.46 7.58
C GLY A 115 10.65 -22.20 6.37
N GLY A 116 11.52 -22.89 5.64
CA GLY A 116 11.14 -23.83 4.58
C GLY A 116 10.25 -23.27 3.48
N PHE A 117 9.24 -24.04 3.09
CA PHE A 117 8.31 -23.70 2.00
C PHE A 117 7.45 -22.44 2.29
N LYS A 118 7.16 -22.17 3.58
CA LYS A 118 6.33 -21.04 4.00
C LYS A 118 6.96 -19.68 3.64
N VAL A 119 8.28 -19.60 3.59
CA VAL A 119 9.02 -18.40 3.17
C VAL A 119 8.84 -18.15 1.67
N LYS A 120 8.91 -19.20 0.85
CA LYS A 120 8.67 -19.10 -0.59
C LYS A 120 7.23 -18.64 -0.88
N LEU A 121 6.27 -19.16 -0.13
CA LEU A 121 4.87 -18.75 -0.24
C LEU A 121 4.67 -17.28 0.18
N CYS A 122 5.29 -16.85 1.29
CA CYS A 122 5.26 -15.46 1.71
C CYS A 122 5.85 -14.53 0.64
N GLY A 123 7.00 -14.91 0.08
CA GLY A 123 7.66 -14.17 -1.00
C GLY A 123 6.76 -14.04 -2.22
N LEU A 124 6.21 -15.17 -2.70
CA LEU A 124 5.31 -15.17 -3.84
C LEU A 124 4.12 -14.22 -3.63
N THR A 125 3.45 -14.33 -2.50
CA THR A 125 2.29 -13.47 -2.19
C THR A 125 2.67 -12.00 -2.09
N GLN A 126 3.77 -11.68 -1.40
CA GLN A 126 4.23 -10.30 -1.25
C GLN A 126 4.60 -9.69 -2.60
N TYR A 127 5.39 -10.38 -3.43
CA TYR A 127 5.81 -9.87 -4.73
C TYR A 127 4.66 -9.77 -5.73
N LEU A 128 3.71 -10.72 -5.74
CA LEU A 128 2.48 -10.59 -6.54
C LEU A 128 1.63 -9.40 -6.08
N GLY A 129 1.55 -9.15 -4.77
CA GLY A 129 0.88 -7.98 -4.21
C GLY A 129 1.54 -6.67 -4.65
N LEU A 130 2.87 -6.56 -4.55
CA LEU A 130 3.61 -5.37 -5.00
C LEU A 130 3.44 -5.12 -6.51
N PHE A 131 3.49 -6.19 -7.33
CA PHE A 131 3.23 -6.11 -8.77
C PHE A 131 1.82 -5.60 -9.07
N GLY A 132 0.81 -6.12 -8.38
CA GLY A 132 -0.56 -5.67 -8.57
C GLY A 132 -0.80 -4.24 -8.08
N VAL A 133 -0.13 -3.79 -7.01
CA VAL A 133 -0.19 -2.39 -6.54
C VAL A 133 0.30 -1.43 -7.63
N ALA A 134 1.38 -1.76 -8.33
CA ALA A 134 1.87 -0.98 -9.47
C ALA A 134 0.81 -0.83 -10.58
N ILE A 135 0.06 -1.90 -10.88
CA ILE A 135 -1.07 -1.87 -11.83
C ILE A 135 -2.18 -0.95 -11.30
N GLY A 136 -2.59 -1.12 -10.04
CA GLY A 136 -3.66 -0.35 -9.42
C GLY A 136 -3.34 1.15 -9.35
N TYR A 137 -2.09 1.51 -9.06
CA TYR A 137 -1.64 2.91 -9.02
C TYR A 137 -1.63 3.55 -10.41
N THR A 138 -1.21 2.82 -11.45
CA THR A 138 -1.28 3.30 -12.83
C THR A 138 -2.72 3.59 -13.27
N ILE A 139 -3.68 2.72 -12.91
CA ILE A 139 -5.11 2.92 -13.20
C ILE A 139 -5.65 4.13 -12.41
N ALA A 140 -5.34 4.23 -11.11
CA ALA A 140 -5.85 5.30 -10.28
C ALA A 140 -5.30 6.69 -10.69
N ALA A 141 -3.99 6.78 -10.97
CA ALA A 141 -3.35 8.02 -11.38
C ALA A 141 -3.89 8.50 -12.74
N SER A 142 -4.04 7.59 -13.71
CA SER A 142 -4.62 7.91 -15.01
C SER A 142 -6.08 8.35 -14.89
N THR A 143 -6.89 7.68 -14.07
CA THR A 143 -8.27 8.08 -13.78
C THR A 143 -8.35 9.49 -13.22
N SER A 144 -7.46 9.85 -12.30
CA SER A 144 -7.40 11.20 -11.72
C SER A 144 -6.93 12.25 -12.74
N MET A 145 -5.94 11.96 -13.58
CA MET A 145 -5.53 12.88 -14.66
C MET A 145 -6.64 13.10 -15.68
N MET A 146 -7.39 12.05 -16.04
CA MET A 146 -8.57 12.17 -16.88
C MET A 146 -9.65 13.04 -16.24
N ALA A 147 -9.89 12.87 -14.93
CA ALA A 147 -10.87 13.67 -14.20
C ALA A 147 -10.53 15.17 -14.29
N VAL A 148 -9.25 15.54 -14.17
CA VAL A 148 -8.77 16.94 -14.33
C VAL A 148 -9.02 17.45 -15.76
N LYS A 149 -8.65 16.68 -16.80
CA LYS A 149 -8.90 17.12 -18.19
C LYS A 149 -10.39 17.25 -18.49
N ARG A 150 -11.18 16.30 -18.02
CA ARG A 150 -12.63 16.30 -18.21
C ARG A 150 -13.25 17.50 -17.52
N SER A 151 -12.94 17.74 -16.25
CA SER A 151 -13.35 18.91 -15.47
C SER A 151 -13.06 20.20 -16.24
N ASN A 152 -11.81 20.43 -16.64
CA ASN A 152 -11.43 21.64 -17.39
C ASN A 152 -12.17 21.77 -18.74
N CYS A 153 -12.34 20.68 -19.50
CA CYS A 153 -13.10 20.69 -20.75
C CYS A 153 -14.57 21.09 -20.55
N PHE A 154 -15.23 20.56 -19.51
CA PHE A 154 -16.61 20.91 -19.18
C PHE A 154 -16.74 22.39 -18.84
N HIS A 155 -15.80 22.94 -18.07
CA HIS A 155 -15.82 24.35 -17.69
C HIS A 155 -15.53 25.29 -18.87
N THR A 156 -14.52 25.00 -19.70
CA THR A 156 -14.21 25.81 -20.87
C THR A 156 -15.36 25.84 -21.88
N ASN A 157 -16.07 24.72 -22.05
CA ASN A 157 -17.19 24.63 -23.00
C ASN A 157 -18.56 24.99 -22.40
N GLY A 158 -18.60 25.49 -21.16
CA GLY A 158 -19.86 25.84 -20.47
C GLY A 158 -20.83 24.67 -20.34
N GLY A 159 -20.33 23.43 -20.22
CA GLY A 159 -21.12 22.21 -20.07
C GLY A 159 -21.73 21.64 -21.36
N LYS A 160 -21.42 22.21 -22.54
CA LYS A 160 -22.09 21.87 -23.82
C LYS A 160 -21.47 20.71 -24.60
N SER A 161 -20.29 20.22 -24.19
CA SER A 161 -19.57 19.15 -24.89
C SER A 161 -19.51 17.89 -24.02
N PRO A 162 -19.66 16.69 -24.57
CA PRO A 162 -19.54 15.43 -23.82
C PRO A 162 -18.12 15.20 -23.27
N CYS A 163 -17.12 15.93 -23.79
CA CYS A 163 -15.74 15.95 -23.31
C CYS A 163 -15.14 14.54 -23.15
N HIS A 164 -15.17 13.78 -24.23
CA HIS A 164 -14.64 12.42 -24.22
C HIS A 164 -13.12 12.40 -24.04
N VAL A 165 -12.63 11.57 -23.12
CA VAL A 165 -11.20 11.45 -22.80
C VAL A 165 -10.81 9.97 -22.80
N SER A 166 -9.75 9.63 -23.55
CA SER A 166 -9.15 8.30 -23.48
C SER A 166 -8.18 8.20 -22.30
N ASP A 167 -8.20 7.05 -21.63
CA ASP A 167 -7.35 6.67 -20.49
C ASP A 167 -5.92 6.30 -20.89
N ASN A 168 -5.76 5.63 -22.03
CA ASN A 168 -4.47 5.11 -22.51
C ASN A 168 -3.33 6.13 -22.53
N PRO A 169 -3.49 7.37 -23.06
CA PRO A 169 -2.41 8.36 -23.05
C PRO A 169 -1.94 8.71 -21.63
N TYR A 170 -2.84 8.71 -20.66
CA TYR A 170 -2.53 9.02 -19.26
C TYR A 170 -1.83 7.87 -18.55
N MET A 171 -2.22 6.63 -18.84
CA MET A 171 -1.50 5.45 -18.35
C MET A 171 -0.07 5.41 -18.89
N ILE A 172 0.11 5.69 -20.19
CA ILE A 172 1.43 5.76 -20.83
C ILE A 172 2.26 6.90 -20.22
N ALA A 173 1.67 8.09 -20.05
CA ALA A 173 2.37 9.23 -19.44
C ALA A 173 2.83 8.93 -18.00
N PHE A 174 1.96 8.31 -17.20
CA PHE A 174 2.33 7.84 -15.85
C PHE A 174 3.47 6.81 -15.93
N GLY A 175 3.35 5.79 -16.79
CA GLY A 175 4.39 4.79 -16.99
C GLY A 175 5.74 5.38 -17.43
N ILE A 176 5.75 6.41 -18.29
CA ILE A 176 6.99 7.12 -18.67
C ILE A 176 7.62 7.80 -17.45
N ALA A 177 6.82 8.48 -16.63
CA ALA A 177 7.32 9.10 -15.41
C ALA A 177 7.90 8.05 -14.44
N GLU A 178 7.21 6.92 -14.25
CA GLU A 178 7.68 5.83 -13.41
C GLU A 178 8.93 5.14 -13.96
N ILE A 179 9.09 5.00 -15.28
CA ILE A 179 10.34 4.49 -15.88
C ILE A 179 11.52 5.36 -15.45
N LEU A 180 11.37 6.69 -15.51
CA LEU A 180 12.43 7.63 -15.15
C LEU A 180 12.74 7.58 -13.66
N LEU A 181 11.70 7.66 -12.81
CA LEU A 181 11.84 7.67 -11.36
C LEU A 181 12.34 6.34 -10.80
N SER A 182 11.93 5.22 -11.40
CA SER A 182 12.40 3.90 -11.01
C SER A 182 13.87 3.66 -11.34
N GLN A 183 14.55 4.52 -12.11
CA GLN A 183 16.01 4.41 -12.26
C GLN A 183 16.79 4.93 -11.05
N ILE A 184 16.13 5.61 -10.10
CA ILE A 184 16.79 6.08 -8.88
C ILE A 184 17.07 4.85 -8.00
N PRO A 185 18.34 4.54 -7.71
CA PRO A 185 18.72 3.27 -7.10
C PRO A 185 18.51 3.26 -5.57
N ASP A 186 18.43 4.41 -4.91
CA ASP A 186 18.52 4.51 -3.45
C ASP A 186 17.26 5.09 -2.79
N PHE A 187 16.81 4.44 -1.72
CA PHE A 187 15.61 4.82 -0.97
C PHE A 187 15.82 6.14 -0.21
N ASP A 188 17.06 6.42 0.23
CA ASP A 188 17.39 7.65 0.94
C ASP A 188 17.21 8.89 0.05
N GLN A 189 17.42 8.74 -1.26
CA GLN A 189 17.24 9.80 -2.26
C GLN A 189 15.76 10.08 -2.58
N ILE A 190 14.85 9.16 -2.25
CA ILE A 190 13.39 9.29 -2.43
C ILE A 190 12.65 9.45 -1.09
N SER A 191 13.37 9.63 0.02
CA SER A 191 12.77 9.84 1.36
C SER A 191 11.84 11.06 1.39
N TRP A 192 12.22 12.15 0.72
CA TRP A 192 11.39 13.34 0.54
C TRP A 192 10.11 13.05 -0.24
N LEU A 193 10.16 12.14 -1.22
CA LEU A 193 9.03 11.76 -2.05
C LEU A 193 7.97 11.01 -1.22
N SER A 194 8.40 10.22 -0.23
CA SER A 194 7.51 9.55 0.72
C SER A 194 6.75 10.56 1.60
N ILE A 195 7.40 11.64 2.03
CA ILE A 195 6.77 12.72 2.81
C ILE A 195 5.73 13.45 1.95
N VAL A 196 6.08 13.82 0.72
CA VAL A 196 5.15 14.46 -0.20
C VAL A 196 3.95 13.55 -0.47
N ALA A 197 4.20 12.26 -0.71
CA ALA A 197 3.15 11.28 -0.94
C ALA A 197 2.17 11.19 0.24
N ALA A 198 2.69 11.19 1.48
CA ALA A 198 1.90 11.21 2.70
C ALA A 198 1.00 12.45 2.81
N VAL A 199 1.56 13.64 2.59
CA VAL A 199 0.81 14.90 2.69
C VAL A 199 -0.31 14.90 1.64
N MET A 200 0.01 14.53 0.41
CA MET A 200 -0.97 14.47 -0.67
C MET A 200 -2.09 13.47 -0.40
N SER A 201 -1.80 12.34 0.27
CA SER A 201 -2.81 11.34 0.58
C SER A 201 -3.87 11.84 1.57
N PHE A 202 -3.43 12.56 2.59
CA PHE A 202 -4.32 13.28 3.50
C PHE A 202 -5.08 14.40 2.79
N THR A 203 -4.44 15.16 1.90
CA THR A 203 -5.06 16.27 1.18
C THR A 203 -6.26 15.80 0.36
N TYR A 204 -6.08 14.84 -0.55
CA TYR A 204 -7.19 14.42 -1.41
C TYR A 204 -8.30 13.71 -0.62
N SER A 205 -7.94 12.95 0.42
CA SER A 205 -8.92 12.20 1.21
C SER A 205 -9.78 13.15 2.05
N SER A 206 -9.16 14.20 2.62
CA SER A 206 -9.86 15.24 3.37
C SER A 206 -10.76 16.07 2.46
N ILE A 207 -10.30 16.43 1.25
CA ILE A 207 -11.14 17.11 0.26
C ILE A 207 -12.32 16.22 -0.13
N GLY A 208 -12.09 14.93 -0.41
CA GLY A 208 -13.16 13.98 -0.74
C GLY A 208 -14.20 13.85 0.38
N LEU A 209 -13.76 13.80 1.64
CA LEU A 209 -14.65 13.81 2.81
C LEU A 209 -15.48 15.10 2.89
N VAL A 210 -14.84 16.26 2.78
CA VAL A 210 -15.51 17.57 2.83
C VAL A 210 -16.52 17.72 1.69
N LEU A 211 -16.16 17.32 0.48
CA LEU A 211 -17.07 17.30 -0.67
C LEU A 211 -18.26 16.35 -0.44
N GLY A 212 -18.02 15.18 0.15
CA GLY A 212 -19.08 14.25 0.54
C GLY A 212 -20.06 14.87 1.54
N ILE A 213 -19.54 15.49 2.60
CA ILE A 213 -20.35 16.20 3.61
C ILE A 213 -21.15 17.34 2.96
N ALA A 214 -20.49 18.16 2.13
CA ALA A 214 -21.12 19.27 1.44
C ALA A 214 -22.24 18.79 0.50
N GLN A 215 -22.03 17.68 -0.22
CA GLN A 215 -23.04 17.09 -1.09
C GLN A 215 -24.25 16.56 -0.29
N VAL A 216 -24.03 15.93 0.87
CA VAL A 216 -25.12 15.50 1.75
C VAL A 216 -25.92 16.70 2.24
N ALA A 217 -25.24 17.76 2.69
CA ALA A 217 -25.87 19.00 3.13
C ALA A 217 -26.67 19.67 2.00
N ALA A 218 -26.11 19.72 0.79
CA ALA A 218 -26.77 20.28 -0.39
C ALA A 218 -28.00 19.45 -0.82
N ASN A 219 -27.90 18.12 -0.80
CA ASN A 219 -29.00 17.22 -1.11
C ASN A 219 -30.12 17.25 -0.04
N LYS A 220 -29.83 17.76 1.17
CA LYS A 220 -30.72 17.73 2.36
C LYS A 220 -31.25 16.33 2.69
N THR A 221 -30.58 15.28 2.22
CA THR A 221 -31.01 13.89 2.32
C THR A 221 -29.79 12.99 2.39
N ILE A 222 -29.91 11.92 3.19
CA ILE A 222 -28.93 10.84 3.25
C ILE A 222 -29.37 9.77 2.26
N LYS A 223 -28.60 9.54 1.20
CA LYS A 223 -28.90 8.51 0.19
C LYS A 223 -28.45 7.13 0.66
N GLY A 224 -28.80 6.14 -0.15
CA GLY A 224 -28.43 4.74 0.05
C GLY A 224 -29.53 3.94 0.73
N SER A 225 -29.44 2.62 0.62
CA SER A 225 -30.31 1.64 1.27
C SER A 225 -29.60 0.90 2.41
N LEU A 226 -30.39 0.22 3.25
CA LEU A 226 -29.87 -0.63 4.32
C LEU A 226 -29.05 -1.83 3.81
N SER A 227 -29.40 -2.37 2.63
CA SER A 227 -28.80 -3.60 2.06
C SER A 227 -27.90 -3.34 0.84
N GLY A 228 -27.52 -2.08 0.62
CA GLY A 228 -26.66 -1.66 -0.49
C GLY A 228 -27.42 -1.58 -1.81
N ILE A 229 -26.70 -1.75 -2.91
CA ILE A 229 -27.27 -1.65 -4.26
C ILE A 229 -28.53 -2.51 -4.42
N SER A 230 -29.59 -1.91 -4.98
CA SER A 230 -30.89 -2.56 -5.11
C SER A 230 -30.93 -3.60 -6.23
N VAL A 231 -31.57 -4.75 -5.96
CA VAL A 231 -31.89 -5.75 -6.99
C VAL A 231 -32.86 -5.13 -7.99
N GLY A 232 -32.57 -5.24 -9.29
CA GLY A 232 -33.28 -4.55 -10.38
C GLY A 232 -32.40 -3.56 -11.15
N LYS A 233 -31.47 -2.87 -10.47
CA LYS A 233 -30.36 -2.15 -11.14
C LYS A 233 -29.24 -3.11 -11.56
N VAL A 234 -29.08 -4.17 -10.78
CA VAL A 234 -28.18 -5.30 -11.04
C VAL A 234 -28.95 -6.59 -10.81
N SER A 235 -28.51 -7.66 -11.46
CA SER A 235 -29.00 -9.02 -11.16
C SER A 235 -28.59 -9.43 -9.74
N GLU A 236 -29.31 -10.40 -9.16
CA GLU A 236 -28.99 -10.95 -7.83
C GLU A 236 -27.56 -11.49 -7.77
N THR A 237 -27.15 -12.21 -8.81
CA THR A 237 -25.79 -12.75 -8.94
C THR A 237 -24.73 -11.65 -8.98
N GLN A 238 -24.97 -10.56 -9.72
CA GLN A 238 -24.06 -9.40 -9.74
C GLN A 238 -24.00 -8.70 -8.39
N LYS A 239 -25.12 -8.61 -7.66
CA LYS A 239 -25.12 -8.07 -6.30
C LYS A 239 -24.19 -8.88 -5.39
N ILE A 240 -24.28 -10.21 -5.42
CA ILE A 240 -23.40 -11.10 -4.65
C ILE A 240 -21.92 -10.87 -5.01
N TRP A 241 -21.58 -10.88 -6.29
CA TRP A 241 -20.19 -10.67 -6.72
C TRP A 241 -19.64 -9.32 -6.30
N ARG A 242 -20.43 -8.26 -6.43
CA ARG A 242 -20.04 -6.91 -5.98
C ARG A 242 -19.90 -6.81 -4.47
N SER A 243 -20.76 -7.47 -3.69
CA SER A 243 -20.61 -7.53 -2.24
C SER A 243 -19.32 -8.24 -1.84
N PHE A 244 -18.97 -9.36 -2.49
CA PHE A 244 -17.70 -10.05 -2.24
C PHE A 244 -16.49 -9.20 -2.63
N GLN A 245 -16.52 -8.58 -3.81
CA GLN A 245 -15.49 -7.65 -4.25
C GLN A 245 -15.32 -6.48 -3.27
N ALA A 246 -16.40 -5.96 -2.69
CA ALA A 246 -16.35 -4.91 -1.68
C ALA A 246 -15.59 -5.34 -0.42
N LEU A 247 -15.67 -6.61 -0.01
CA LEU A 247 -14.84 -7.15 1.08
C LEU A 247 -13.35 -7.04 0.74
N GLY A 248 -12.97 -7.36 -0.50
CA GLY A 248 -11.60 -7.18 -1.00
C GLY A 248 -11.15 -5.72 -0.98
N ASN A 249 -12.01 -4.80 -1.42
CA ASN A 249 -11.70 -3.37 -1.41
C ASN A 249 -11.48 -2.83 0.02
N ILE A 250 -12.31 -3.25 0.98
CA ILE A 250 -12.12 -2.92 2.39
C ILE A 250 -10.83 -3.55 2.91
N ALA A 251 -10.57 -4.81 2.58
CA ALA A 251 -9.35 -5.52 2.99
C ALA A 251 -8.07 -4.82 2.51
N PHE A 252 -8.07 -4.36 1.26
CA PHE A 252 -6.95 -3.60 0.68
C PHE A 252 -6.73 -2.28 1.41
N ALA A 253 -7.81 -1.55 1.73
CA ALA A 253 -7.70 -0.26 2.41
C ALA A 253 -6.94 -0.35 3.74
N TYR A 254 -7.04 -1.46 4.46
CA TYR A 254 -6.34 -1.66 5.74
C TYR A 254 -4.98 -2.38 5.64
N SER A 255 -4.45 -2.59 4.44
CA SER A 255 -3.27 -3.43 4.22
C SER A 255 -1.94 -2.70 4.55
N PHE A 256 -1.49 -2.76 5.81
CA PHE A 256 -0.15 -2.29 6.22
C PHE A 256 0.70 -3.33 6.97
N SER A 257 0.13 -4.49 7.27
CA SER A 257 0.79 -5.57 8.03
C SER A 257 2.15 -5.98 7.43
N ILE A 258 2.27 -5.88 6.10
CA ILE A 258 3.45 -6.22 5.31
C ILE A 258 4.68 -5.34 5.57
N ILE A 259 4.49 -4.14 6.12
CA ILE A 259 5.58 -3.21 6.48
C ILE A 259 5.67 -2.99 8.00
N LEU A 260 4.83 -3.68 8.78
CA LEU A 260 4.73 -3.48 10.23
C LEU A 260 6.06 -3.75 10.92
N ILE A 261 6.76 -4.81 10.50
CA ILE A 261 8.05 -5.22 11.08
C ILE A 261 9.15 -4.21 10.77
N GLU A 262 9.18 -3.70 9.55
CA GLU A 262 10.11 -2.67 9.10
C GLU A 262 9.88 -1.37 9.88
N ILE A 263 8.63 -0.96 10.13
CA ILE A 263 8.30 0.17 11.01
C ILE A 263 8.74 -0.12 12.44
N GLN A 264 8.46 -1.31 12.96
CA GLN A 264 8.85 -1.72 14.31
C GLN A 264 10.37 -1.74 14.48
N ASP A 265 11.13 -2.05 13.43
CA ASP A 265 12.59 -1.99 13.45
C ASP A 265 13.15 -0.57 13.57
N THR A 266 12.34 0.48 13.42
CA THR A 266 12.78 1.86 13.69
C THR A 266 12.62 2.27 15.15
N VAL A 267 11.91 1.47 15.95
CA VAL A 267 11.46 1.83 17.30
C VAL A 267 12.56 1.61 18.34
N LYS A 268 12.73 2.60 19.22
CA LYS A 268 13.69 2.54 20.33
C LYS A 268 13.24 1.57 21.42
N SER A 269 14.21 1.03 22.15
CA SER A 269 14.00 0.21 23.36
C SER A 269 14.95 0.70 24.47
N PRO A 270 14.51 0.83 25.74
CA PRO A 270 13.18 0.55 26.31
C PRO A 270 12.12 1.66 26.06
N PRO A 271 10.80 1.36 26.23
CA PRO A 271 10.21 0.03 26.47
C PRO A 271 10.30 -0.89 25.25
N SER A 272 9.97 -2.18 25.38
CA SER A 272 10.11 -3.13 24.28
C SER A 272 9.40 -2.68 23.01
N GLU A 273 9.99 -3.01 21.86
CA GLU A 273 9.54 -2.59 20.53
C GLU A 273 8.11 -3.09 20.29
N SER A 274 7.79 -4.33 20.71
CA SER A 274 6.43 -4.89 20.64
C SER A 274 5.41 -4.06 21.43
N LYS A 275 5.74 -3.64 22.67
CA LYS A 275 4.83 -2.85 23.50
C LYS A 275 4.53 -1.49 22.87
N THR A 276 5.58 -0.82 22.36
CA THR A 276 5.44 0.43 21.65
C THR A 276 4.63 0.26 20.36
N MET A 277 4.90 -0.81 19.60
CA MET A 277 4.25 -1.08 18.32
C MET A 277 2.78 -1.44 18.47
N LYS A 278 2.39 -2.17 19.53
CA LYS A 278 0.97 -2.43 19.86
C LYS A 278 0.20 -1.14 20.15
N ARG A 279 0.79 -0.22 20.90
CA ARG A 279 0.19 1.11 21.15
C ARG A 279 0.08 1.92 19.87
N ALA A 280 1.12 1.92 19.05
CA ALA A 280 1.11 2.61 17.76
C ALA A 280 0.04 2.03 16.82
N SER A 281 -0.07 0.70 16.76
CA SER A 281 -1.07 0.00 15.95
C SER A 281 -2.50 0.31 16.42
N LEU A 282 -2.75 0.33 17.73
CA LEU A 282 -4.06 0.69 18.28
C LEU A 282 -4.46 2.11 17.88
N LEU A 283 -3.57 3.08 18.10
CA LEU A 283 -3.83 4.48 17.76
C LEU A 283 -4.06 4.65 16.26
N SER A 284 -3.19 4.06 15.44
CA SER A 284 -3.24 4.19 13.98
C SER A 284 -4.49 3.57 13.40
N ILE A 285 -4.80 2.32 13.75
CA ILE A 285 -6.00 1.64 13.27
C ILE A 285 -7.26 2.36 13.73
N GLY A 286 -7.29 2.89 14.97
CA GLY A 286 -8.40 3.69 15.46
C GLY A 286 -8.63 4.96 14.61
N VAL A 287 -7.58 5.77 14.43
CA VAL A 287 -7.63 7.00 13.63
C VAL A 287 -8.04 6.70 12.19
N THR A 288 -7.39 5.72 11.56
CA THR A 288 -7.66 5.39 10.17
C THR A 288 -9.05 4.80 9.99
N THR A 289 -9.55 3.99 10.92
CA THR A 289 -10.92 3.45 10.85
C THR A 289 -11.97 4.55 10.94
N ILE A 290 -11.81 5.50 11.85
CA ILE A 290 -12.70 6.66 11.95
C ILE A 290 -12.69 7.45 10.64
N PHE A 291 -11.50 7.74 10.12
CA PHE A 291 -11.34 8.49 8.88
C PHE A 291 -11.93 7.77 7.66
N TYR A 292 -11.74 6.47 7.57
CA TYR A 292 -12.24 5.61 6.51
C TYR A 292 -13.75 5.45 6.55
N MET A 293 -14.32 5.23 7.73
CA MET A 293 -15.78 5.22 7.90
C MET A 293 -16.35 6.58 7.52
N ALA A 294 -15.71 7.69 7.90
CA ALA A 294 -16.17 9.02 7.50
C ALA A 294 -16.16 9.17 5.97
N CYS A 295 -15.07 8.85 5.28
CA CYS A 295 -14.97 8.94 3.82
C CYS A 295 -15.98 8.02 3.12
N GLY A 296 -16.04 6.75 3.52
CA GLY A 296 -16.93 5.76 2.94
C GLY A 296 -18.40 6.09 3.16
N CYS A 297 -18.80 6.37 4.41
CA CYS A 297 -20.18 6.66 4.77
C CYS A 297 -20.64 7.99 4.17
N MET A 298 -19.82 9.05 4.19
CA MET A 298 -20.21 10.33 3.57
C MET A 298 -20.28 10.22 2.05
N GLY A 299 -19.39 9.46 1.42
CA GLY A 299 -19.51 9.16 -0.01
C GLY A 299 -20.80 8.39 -0.33
N TYR A 300 -21.14 7.38 0.47
CA TYR A 300 -22.40 6.64 0.28
C TYR A 300 -23.64 7.49 0.57
N ALA A 301 -23.61 8.33 1.61
CA ALA A 301 -24.69 9.28 1.90
C ALA A 301 -24.88 10.31 0.77
N ALA A 302 -23.80 10.72 0.11
CA ALA A 302 -23.84 11.67 -1.00
C ALA A 302 -24.42 11.07 -2.29
N PHE A 303 -24.07 9.81 -2.60
CA PHE A 303 -24.30 9.20 -3.91
C PHE A 303 -25.23 7.98 -3.92
N GLY A 304 -25.46 7.32 -2.79
CA GLY A 304 -26.26 6.10 -2.68
C GLY A 304 -25.72 4.99 -3.57
N ASP A 305 -26.61 4.28 -4.28
CA ASP A 305 -26.26 3.22 -5.24
C ASP A 305 -25.30 3.66 -6.36
N LEU A 306 -25.18 4.98 -6.60
CA LEU A 306 -24.33 5.57 -7.64
C LEU A 306 -22.96 5.98 -7.10
N ALA A 307 -22.58 5.55 -5.89
CA ALA A 307 -21.26 5.84 -5.35
C ALA A 307 -20.17 5.38 -6.33
N PRO A 308 -19.25 6.28 -6.72
CA PRO A 308 -18.25 5.99 -7.73
C PRO A 308 -17.17 5.07 -7.17
N GLY A 309 -16.56 4.25 -8.04
CA GLY A 309 -15.44 3.38 -7.66
C GLY A 309 -14.22 4.12 -7.13
N ASN A 310 -13.99 5.34 -7.61
CA ASN A 310 -13.08 6.29 -6.99
C ASN A 310 -13.91 7.47 -6.47
N LEU A 311 -13.91 7.69 -5.15
CA LEU A 311 -14.68 8.72 -4.46
C LEU A 311 -14.65 10.08 -5.17
N LEU A 312 -13.49 10.51 -5.68
CA LEU A 312 -13.36 11.83 -6.31
C LEU A 312 -14.01 11.92 -7.69
N THR A 313 -14.19 10.82 -8.40
CA THR A 313 -14.78 10.83 -9.75
C THR A 313 -16.29 11.14 -9.73
N GLY A 314 -16.97 10.96 -8.59
CA GLY A 314 -18.39 11.29 -8.43
C GLY A 314 -18.66 12.80 -8.32
N PHE A 315 -17.64 13.61 -8.04
CA PHE A 315 -17.79 15.06 -7.87
C PHE A 315 -17.50 15.87 -9.14
N GLY A 316 -17.29 15.23 -10.30
CA GLY A 316 -16.83 15.86 -11.56
C GLY A 316 -17.62 17.08 -12.07
N PHE A 317 -18.76 17.41 -11.47
CA PHE A 317 -19.62 18.54 -11.81
C PHE A 317 -19.82 19.54 -10.66
N TYR A 318 -19.07 19.41 -9.57
CA TYR A 318 -19.22 20.24 -8.38
C TYR A 318 -18.41 21.52 -8.49
N ASN A 319 -19.05 22.67 -8.23
CA ASN A 319 -18.35 23.93 -8.04
C ASN A 319 -17.97 24.09 -6.55
N PRO A 320 -16.72 24.44 -6.21
CA PRO A 320 -15.63 24.85 -7.12
C PRO A 320 -14.84 23.67 -7.73
N PHE A 321 -14.77 23.61 -9.06
CA PHE A 321 -14.04 22.57 -9.79
C PHE A 321 -12.53 22.58 -9.54
N TRP A 322 -11.95 23.75 -9.25
CA TRP A 322 -10.53 23.87 -8.91
C TRP A 322 -10.16 23.04 -7.67
N LEU A 323 -11.08 22.89 -6.71
CA LEU A 323 -10.84 22.10 -5.50
C LEU A 323 -10.78 20.60 -5.82
N LEU A 324 -11.63 20.16 -6.75
CA LEU A 324 -11.62 18.80 -7.26
C LEU A 324 -10.35 18.52 -8.09
N ASP A 325 -9.92 19.48 -8.89
CA ASP A 325 -8.69 19.37 -9.67
C ASP A 325 -7.48 19.25 -8.74
N ILE A 326 -7.40 20.07 -7.67
CA ILE A 326 -6.35 19.95 -6.64
C ILE A 326 -6.35 18.55 -6.02
N ALA A 327 -7.51 18.00 -5.68
CA ALA A 327 -7.61 16.69 -5.08
C ALA A 327 -7.15 15.57 -6.04
N ASN A 328 -7.50 15.64 -7.32
CA ASN A 328 -7.04 14.68 -8.31
C ASN A 328 -5.54 14.83 -8.62
N ILE A 329 -5.00 16.05 -8.67
CA ILE A 329 -3.56 16.29 -8.80
C ILE A 329 -2.82 15.71 -7.58
N ALA A 330 -3.36 15.91 -6.37
CA ALA A 330 -2.80 15.31 -5.16
C ALA A 330 -2.79 13.78 -5.22
N ILE A 331 -3.84 13.13 -5.76
CA ILE A 331 -3.81 11.67 -6.03
C ILE A 331 -2.64 11.32 -6.94
N VAL A 332 -2.47 12.02 -8.07
CA VAL A 332 -1.39 11.72 -9.02
C VAL A 332 -0.02 11.82 -8.34
N ILE A 333 0.26 12.92 -7.63
CA ILE A 333 1.52 13.12 -6.92
C ILE A 333 1.73 12.04 -5.84
N HIS A 334 0.69 11.71 -5.07
CA HIS A 334 0.74 10.64 -4.08
C HIS A 334 1.11 9.30 -4.73
N LEU A 335 0.46 8.94 -5.84
CA LEU A 335 0.66 7.65 -6.49
C LEU A 335 2.02 7.54 -7.17
N VAL A 336 2.58 8.64 -7.68
CA VAL A 336 3.97 8.66 -8.15
C VAL A 336 4.93 8.26 -7.03
N GLY A 337 4.79 8.89 -5.85
CA GLY A 337 5.65 8.56 -4.71
C GLY A 337 5.41 7.16 -4.16
N ALA A 338 4.14 6.77 -4.01
CA ALA A 338 3.78 5.46 -3.50
C ALA A 338 4.26 4.34 -4.46
N TYR A 339 4.17 4.53 -5.78
CA TYR A 339 4.66 3.56 -6.77
C TYR A 339 6.13 3.21 -6.53
N GLN A 340 6.97 4.23 -6.26
CA GLN A 340 8.38 4.01 -5.96
C GLN A 340 8.56 3.25 -4.65
N VAL A 341 7.85 3.64 -3.57
CA VAL A 341 7.94 2.96 -2.27
C VAL A 341 7.59 1.47 -2.38
N TYR A 342 6.57 1.12 -3.16
CA TYR A 342 6.12 -0.27 -3.32
C TYR A 342 6.91 -1.07 -4.36
N SER A 343 7.46 -0.45 -5.40
CA SER A 343 8.21 -1.16 -6.45
C SER A 343 9.67 -1.44 -6.08
N GLN A 344 10.29 -0.56 -5.29
CA GLN A 344 11.71 -0.67 -4.92
C GLN A 344 12.05 -1.97 -4.16
N PRO A 345 11.25 -2.49 -3.20
CA PRO A 345 11.51 -3.79 -2.58
C PRO A 345 11.54 -4.95 -3.58
N LEU A 346 10.69 -4.91 -4.60
CA LEU A 346 10.67 -5.91 -5.67
C LEU A 346 11.92 -5.79 -6.56
N PHE A 347 12.30 -4.58 -6.93
CA PHE A 347 13.53 -4.32 -7.68
C PHE A 347 14.77 -4.80 -6.93
N ALA A 348 14.91 -4.40 -5.66
CA ALA A 348 16.03 -4.80 -4.82
C ALA A 348 16.14 -6.32 -4.67
N PHE A 349 15.00 -7.03 -4.54
CA PHE A 349 14.99 -8.49 -4.49
C PHE A 349 15.53 -9.13 -5.77
N ILE A 350 15.00 -8.72 -6.93
CA ILE A 350 15.35 -9.32 -8.22
C ILE A 350 16.81 -9.00 -8.59
N GLU A 351 17.25 -7.77 -8.34
CA GLU A 351 18.62 -7.33 -8.59
C GLU A 351 19.64 -8.04 -7.69
N LYS A 352 19.31 -8.19 -6.41
CA LYS A 352 20.16 -8.95 -5.48
C LYS A 352 20.23 -10.42 -5.87
N TRP A 353 19.11 -11.03 -6.26
CA TRP A 353 19.09 -12.40 -6.73
C TRP A 353 19.91 -12.58 -8.03
N ALA A 354 19.74 -11.68 -9.01
CA ALA A 354 20.45 -11.74 -10.28
C ALA A 354 21.97 -11.58 -10.08
N SER A 355 22.41 -10.61 -9.28
CA SER A 355 23.83 -10.40 -8.97
C SER A 355 24.47 -11.56 -8.22
N GLN A 356 23.72 -12.25 -7.36
CA GLN A 356 24.20 -13.46 -6.68
C GLN A 356 24.26 -14.67 -7.61
N LYS A 357 23.31 -14.77 -8.54
CA LYS A 357 23.20 -15.92 -9.45
C LYS A 357 24.22 -15.84 -10.59
N TRP A 358 24.53 -14.64 -11.07
CA TRP A 358 25.43 -14.37 -12.19
C TRP A 358 26.44 -13.27 -11.84
N PRO A 359 27.35 -13.52 -10.89
CA PRO A 359 28.31 -12.51 -10.42
C PRO A 359 29.31 -12.07 -11.49
N ASP A 360 29.63 -12.96 -12.43
CA ASP A 360 30.67 -12.72 -13.46
C ASP A 360 30.15 -11.98 -14.70
N THR A 361 28.87 -11.58 -14.71
CA THR A 361 28.25 -10.94 -15.88
C THR A 361 28.28 -9.42 -15.76
N ASP A 362 29.11 -8.77 -16.57
CA ASP A 362 29.22 -7.29 -16.66
C ASP A 362 27.86 -6.59 -16.80
N PHE A 363 26.93 -7.14 -17.57
CA PHE A 363 25.58 -6.57 -17.73
C PHE A 363 24.82 -6.43 -16.39
N ILE A 364 25.06 -7.36 -15.45
CA ILE A 364 24.37 -7.45 -14.16
C ILE A 364 25.15 -6.74 -13.06
N THR A 365 26.48 -6.84 -13.03
CA THR A 365 27.28 -6.38 -11.88
C THR A 365 27.99 -5.05 -12.11
N LYS A 366 28.20 -4.61 -13.36
CA LYS A 366 28.92 -3.38 -13.65
C LYS A 366 28.09 -2.14 -13.31
N GLU A 367 28.68 -1.22 -12.55
CA GLU A 367 28.12 0.12 -12.34
C GLU A 367 28.87 1.14 -13.22
N ILE A 368 28.13 1.83 -14.09
CA ILE A 368 28.59 2.90 -14.95
C ILE A 368 28.22 4.22 -14.30
N GLN A 369 29.21 5.05 -13.98
CA GLN A 369 28.95 6.38 -13.42
C GLN A 369 28.77 7.39 -14.55
N ILE A 370 27.56 7.91 -14.70
CA ILE A 370 27.27 9.01 -15.62
C ILE A 370 27.13 10.30 -14.82
N ARG A 371 27.94 11.29 -15.14
CA ARG A 371 27.87 12.60 -14.49
C ARG A 371 26.80 13.44 -15.16
N VAL A 372 25.66 13.63 -14.48
CA VAL A 372 24.57 14.45 -15.00
C VAL A 372 24.77 15.89 -14.51
N PRO A 373 24.75 16.90 -15.39
CA PRO A 373 24.83 18.30 -14.98
C PRO A 373 23.72 18.63 -13.97
N GLY A 374 24.11 19.09 -12.77
CA GLY A 374 23.17 19.52 -11.71
C GLY A 374 22.64 18.43 -10.75
N LEU A 375 22.76 17.13 -11.08
CA LEU A 375 22.19 16.02 -10.28
C LEU A 375 23.24 15.06 -9.66
N GLY A 376 24.53 15.30 -9.92
CA GLY A 376 25.63 14.47 -9.40
C GLY A 376 25.89 13.20 -10.23
N PRO A 377 26.79 12.32 -9.77
CA PRO A 377 27.11 11.07 -10.48
C PRO A 377 25.98 10.04 -10.30
N LEU A 378 25.31 9.68 -11.40
CA LEU A 378 24.29 8.63 -11.44
C LEU A 378 24.97 7.27 -11.66
N LYS A 379 24.70 6.31 -10.78
CA LYS A 379 25.18 4.93 -10.90
C LYS A 379 24.23 4.10 -11.76
N LEU A 380 24.51 4.00 -13.05
CA LEU A 380 23.72 3.20 -13.96
C LEU A 380 24.21 1.76 -13.99
N ASN A 381 23.27 0.84 -14.10
CA ASN A 381 23.53 -0.57 -14.31
C ASN A 381 22.58 -1.04 -15.41
N LEU A 382 23.10 -1.74 -16.41
CA LEU A 382 22.33 -2.07 -17.61
C LEU A 382 21.19 -3.05 -17.31
N PHE A 383 21.42 -4.04 -16.44
CA PHE A 383 20.36 -4.93 -15.96
C PHE A 383 19.26 -4.15 -15.23
N ARG A 384 19.61 -3.27 -14.28
CA ARG A 384 18.63 -2.41 -13.58
C ARG A 384 17.79 -1.60 -14.57
N LEU A 385 18.45 -0.97 -15.54
CA LEU A 385 17.77 -0.17 -16.55
C LEU A 385 16.76 -1.00 -17.34
N VAL A 386 17.19 -2.11 -17.93
CA VAL A 386 16.34 -2.95 -18.79
C VAL A 386 15.20 -3.58 -18.00
N TRP A 387 15.50 -4.22 -16.86
CA TRP A 387 14.49 -4.94 -16.08
C TRP A 387 13.45 -3.99 -15.46
N ARG A 388 13.88 -2.88 -14.85
CA ARG A 388 12.93 -1.92 -14.26
C ARG A 388 12.05 -1.30 -15.34
N THR A 389 12.61 -0.95 -16.50
CA THR A 389 11.81 -0.45 -17.64
C THR A 389 10.81 -1.51 -18.13
N LEU A 390 11.23 -2.76 -18.29
CA LEU A 390 10.34 -3.84 -18.70
C LEU A 390 9.21 -4.08 -17.69
N PHE A 391 9.52 -4.01 -16.39
CA PHE A 391 8.53 -4.09 -15.33
C PHE A 391 7.47 -3.00 -15.46
N VAL A 392 7.88 -1.73 -15.61
CA VAL A 392 6.93 -0.61 -15.74
C VAL A 392 6.09 -0.78 -17.00
N ILE A 393 6.70 -1.05 -18.16
CA ILE A 393 5.98 -1.29 -19.43
C ILE A 393 4.94 -2.41 -19.27
N THR A 394 5.31 -3.51 -18.61
CA THR A 394 4.42 -4.64 -18.39
C THR A 394 3.23 -4.26 -17.52
N THR A 395 3.48 -3.61 -16.37
CA THR A 395 2.40 -3.17 -15.47
C THR A 395 1.49 -2.15 -16.14
N THR A 396 2.03 -1.17 -16.88
CA THR A 396 1.25 -0.21 -17.65
C THR A 396 0.41 -0.87 -18.74
N THR A 397 0.97 -1.85 -19.47
CA THR A 397 0.23 -2.59 -20.50
C THR A 397 -0.93 -3.37 -19.88
N ILE A 398 -0.72 -4.03 -18.74
CA ILE A 398 -1.79 -4.73 -18.03
C ILE A 398 -2.86 -3.75 -17.55
N SER A 399 -2.48 -2.57 -17.03
CA SER A 399 -3.43 -1.52 -16.65
C SER A 399 -4.29 -1.06 -17.83
N MET A 400 -3.72 -0.96 -19.04
CA MET A 400 -4.46 -0.60 -20.26
C MET A 400 -5.41 -1.72 -20.73
N LEU A 401 -5.07 -2.98 -20.45
CA LEU A 401 -5.93 -4.12 -20.78
C LEU A 401 -7.07 -4.29 -19.77
N LEU A 402 -6.84 -3.92 -18.51
CA LEU A 402 -7.73 -4.14 -17.37
C LEU A 402 -7.88 -2.87 -16.51
N PRO A 403 -8.47 -1.77 -17.03
CA PRO A 403 -8.56 -0.49 -16.32
C PRO A 403 -9.64 -0.46 -15.21
N PHE A 404 -9.87 -1.59 -14.53
CA PHE A 404 -10.97 -1.77 -13.56
C PHE A 404 -10.47 -1.58 -12.14
N PHE A 405 -10.44 -0.32 -11.67
CA PHE A 405 -9.84 0.04 -10.37
C PHE A 405 -10.31 -0.84 -9.20
N ASN A 406 -11.63 -0.96 -9.00
CA ASN A 406 -12.18 -1.73 -7.87
C ASN A 406 -11.95 -3.24 -8.00
N ASP A 407 -11.86 -3.79 -9.20
CA ASP A 407 -11.61 -5.22 -9.40
C ASP A 407 -10.16 -5.54 -9.03
N VAL A 408 -9.22 -4.72 -9.52
CA VAL A 408 -7.79 -4.86 -9.20
C VAL A 408 -7.56 -4.68 -7.71
N VAL A 409 -8.13 -3.63 -7.10
CA VAL A 409 -8.04 -3.38 -5.66
C VAL A 409 -8.69 -4.50 -4.85
N GLY A 410 -9.85 -4.99 -5.27
CA GLY A 410 -10.52 -6.14 -4.65
C GLY A 410 -9.67 -7.41 -4.65
N LEU A 411 -9.03 -7.72 -5.78
CA LEU A 411 -8.14 -8.86 -5.92
C LEU A 411 -6.86 -8.70 -5.08
N LEU A 412 -6.28 -7.51 -5.05
CA LEU A 412 -5.12 -7.19 -4.20
C LEU A 412 -5.44 -7.36 -2.72
N GLY A 413 -6.60 -6.86 -2.28
CA GLY A 413 -7.06 -7.05 -0.92
C GLY A 413 -7.26 -8.53 -0.59
N ALA A 414 -7.84 -9.32 -1.49
CA ALA A 414 -8.01 -10.75 -1.31
C ALA A 414 -6.66 -11.49 -1.17
N LEU A 415 -5.70 -11.17 -2.05
CA LEU A 415 -4.37 -11.78 -2.09
C LEU A 415 -3.49 -11.35 -0.92
N GLY A 416 -3.63 -10.13 -0.41
CA GLY A 416 -2.84 -9.64 0.72
C GLY A 416 -3.41 -10.06 2.08
N PHE A 417 -4.74 -9.97 2.23
CA PHE A 417 -5.40 -10.03 3.54
C PHE A 417 -5.21 -11.35 4.27
N TRP A 418 -5.73 -12.46 3.72
CA TRP A 418 -5.58 -13.74 4.42
C TRP A 418 -4.13 -14.15 4.61
N PRO A 419 -3.28 -14.26 3.57
CA PRO A 419 -1.94 -14.82 3.76
C PRO A 419 -1.03 -13.90 4.60
N LEU A 420 -0.93 -12.60 4.26
CA LEU A 420 0.05 -11.69 4.86
C LEU A 420 -0.48 -10.99 6.12
N THR A 421 -1.77 -10.65 6.17
CA THR A 421 -2.33 -9.93 7.33
C THR A 421 -2.84 -10.88 8.42
N VAL A 422 -3.21 -12.12 8.09
CA VAL A 422 -3.86 -13.04 9.05
C VAL A 422 -3.06 -14.32 9.27
N TYR A 423 -2.85 -15.12 8.23
CA TYR A 423 -2.27 -16.46 8.31
C TYR A 423 -0.85 -16.45 8.85
N PHE A 424 0.08 -15.71 8.21
CA PHE A 424 1.47 -15.69 8.66
C PHE A 424 1.62 -15.14 10.08
N PRO A 425 1.00 -14.00 10.47
CA PRO A 425 1.06 -13.53 11.86
C PRO A 425 0.57 -14.56 12.88
N ILE A 426 -0.55 -15.26 12.59
CA ILE A 426 -1.09 -16.29 13.48
C ILE A 426 -0.15 -17.48 13.57
N GLU A 427 0.34 -17.99 12.45
CA GLU A 427 1.23 -19.16 12.41
C GLU A 427 2.57 -18.88 13.06
N MET A 428 3.16 -17.69 12.82
CA MET A 428 4.39 -17.25 13.47
C MET A 428 4.19 -17.17 14.99
N TYR A 429 3.07 -16.60 15.44
CA TYR A 429 2.76 -16.51 16.85
C TYR A 429 2.58 -17.88 17.50
N ILE A 430 1.87 -18.81 16.85
CA ILE A 430 1.70 -20.19 17.33
C ILE A 430 3.06 -20.87 17.48
N ALA A 431 3.93 -20.76 16.47
CA ALA A 431 5.26 -21.34 16.48
C ALA A 431 6.15 -20.74 17.58
N GLN A 432 6.23 -19.41 17.64
CA GLN A 432 7.10 -18.68 18.57
C GLN A 432 6.67 -18.87 20.02
N LYS A 433 5.37 -18.81 20.31
CA LYS A 433 4.82 -18.99 21.68
C LYS A 433 4.57 -20.45 22.04
N LYS A 434 4.89 -21.39 21.15
CA LYS A 434 4.69 -22.83 21.33
C LYS A 434 3.26 -23.15 21.81
N VAL A 435 2.27 -22.51 21.19
CA VAL A 435 0.86 -22.66 21.60
C VAL A 435 0.45 -24.13 21.42
N PRO A 436 -0.02 -24.83 22.48
CA PRO A 436 -0.37 -26.24 22.38
C PRO A 436 -1.47 -26.47 21.35
N LYS A 437 -1.25 -27.42 20.43
CA LYS A 437 -2.26 -27.83 19.46
C LYS A 437 -3.53 -28.26 20.20
N TRP A 438 -4.69 -27.92 19.65
CA TRP A 438 -6.01 -28.19 20.24
C TRP A 438 -6.34 -27.49 21.55
N SER A 439 -5.46 -26.65 22.11
CA SER A 439 -5.87 -25.72 23.16
C SER A 439 -6.95 -24.76 22.64
N THR A 440 -7.79 -24.24 23.52
CA THR A 440 -8.82 -23.26 23.16
C THR A 440 -8.25 -22.10 22.36
N LYS A 441 -7.06 -21.61 22.76
CA LYS A 441 -6.36 -20.53 22.06
C LYS A 441 -5.94 -20.94 20.65
N TRP A 442 -5.38 -22.13 20.47
CA TRP A 442 -4.99 -22.63 19.15
C TRP A 442 -6.22 -22.77 18.24
N VAL A 443 -7.30 -23.35 18.74
CA VAL A 443 -8.55 -23.52 17.99
C VAL A 443 -9.14 -22.17 17.59
N SER A 444 -9.22 -21.20 18.51
CA SER A 444 -9.71 -19.85 18.19
C SER A 444 -8.88 -19.15 17.11
N LEU A 445 -7.54 -19.28 17.17
CA LEU A 445 -6.64 -18.70 16.17
C LEU A 445 -6.83 -19.34 14.79
N GLN A 446 -7.01 -20.67 14.73
CA GLN A 446 -7.26 -21.38 13.48
C GLN A 446 -8.66 -21.04 12.91
N ILE A 447 -9.70 -20.96 13.74
CA ILE A 447 -11.04 -20.53 13.32
C ILE A 447 -10.98 -19.11 12.72
N LEU A 448 -10.29 -18.18 13.38
CA LEU A 448 -10.11 -16.82 12.85
C LEU A 448 -9.40 -16.83 11.48
N SER A 449 -8.32 -17.61 11.35
CA SER A 449 -7.58 -17.73 10.10
C SER A 449 -8.46 -18.32 8.98
N MET A 450 -9.21 -19.39 9.26
CA MET A 450 -10.10 -20.03 8.30
C MET A 450 -11.28 -19.14 7.88
N ALA A 451 -11.87 -18.40 8.82
CA ALA A 451 -12.92 -17.43 8.49
C ALA A 451 -12.38 -16.34 7.54
N CYS A 452 -11.19 -15.81 7.81
CA CYS A 452 -10.54 -14.84 6.94
C CYS A 452 -10.14 -15.43 5.58
N LEU A 453 -9.79 -16.72 5.51
CA LEU A 453 -9.54 -17.42 4.24
C LEU A 453 -10.80 -17.43 3.38
N VAL A 454 -11.94 -17.81 3.95
CA VAL A 454 -13.22 -17.83 3.23
C VAL A 454 -13.57 -16.43 2.71
N ILE A 455 -13.36 -15.39 3.51
CA ILE A 455 -13.56 -13.99 3.09
C ILE A 455 -12.64 -13.62 1.93
N SER A 456 -11.35 -13.95 2.00
CA SER A 456 -10.39 -13.70 0.92
C SER A 456 -10.76 -14.46 -0.37
N VAL A 457 -11.17 -15.73 -0.28
CA VAL A 457 -11.60 -16.52 -1.44
C VAL A 457 -12.85 -15.92 -2.06
N ALA A 458 -13.84 -15.54 -1.26
CA ALA A 458 -15.03 -14.85 -1.74
C ALA A 458 -14.66 -13.54 -2.45
N ALA A 459 -13.81 -12.71 -1.83
CA ALA A 459 -13.35 -11.45 -2.41
C ALA A 459 -12.61 -11.61 -3.74
N ALA A 460 -11.75 -12.64 -3.85
CA ALA A 460 -11.08 -12.98 -5.10
C ALA A 460 -12.09 -13.40 -6.17
N ALA A 461 -13.05 -14.27 -5.82
CA ALA A 461 -14.10 -14.72 -6.74
C ALA A 461 -14.97 -13.55 -7.23
N GLY A 462 -15.38 -12.64 -6.33
CA GLY A 462 -16.14 -11.44 -6.67
C GLY A 462 -15.37 -10.51 -7.61
N SER A 463 -14.08 -10.30 -7.35
CA SER A 463 -13.22 -9.45 -8.19
C SER A 463 -12.97 -10.06 -9.57
N ILE A 464 -12.73 -11.37 -9.66
CA ILE A 464 -12.57 -12.09 -10.95
C ILE A 464 -13.88 -12.04 -11.74
N ALA A 465 -15.02 -12.26 -11.09
CA ALA A 465 -16.32 -12.14 -11.73
C ALA A 465 -16.57 -10.72 -12.24
N GLY A 466 -16.16 -9.69 -11.49
CA GLY A 466 -16.15 -8.28 -11.91
C GLY A 466 -15.36 -8.08 -13.19
N VAL A 467 -14.09 -8.49 -13.22
CA VAL A 467 -13.23 -8.39 -14.42
C VAL A 467 -13.88 -9.08 -15.63
N VAL A 468 -14.38 -10.31 -15.44
CA VAL A 468 -15.01 -11.08 -16.53
C VAL A 468 -16.26 -10.39 -17.07
N LEU A 469 -17.05 -9.74 -16.20
CA LEU A 469 -18.23 -9.00 -16.61
C LEU A 469 -17.86 -7.70 -17.34
N ASP A 470 -16.87 -6.97 -16.85
CA ASP A 470 -16.44 -5.70 -17.44
C ASP A 470 -15.75 -5.92 -18.79
N LEU A 471 -14.98 -7.00 -18.95
CA LEU A 471 -14.37 -7.39 -20.23
C LEU A 471 -15.37 -7.75 -21.34
N LYS A 472 -16.64 -8.06 -21.02
CA LYS A 472 -17.67 -8.29 -22.04
C LYS A 472 -18.07 -6.99 -22.76
N VAL A 473 -17.89 -5.86 -22.09
CA VAL A 473 -18.28 -4.54 -22.59
C VAL A 473 -17.05 -3.74 -23.03
N TYR A 474 -15.95 -3.88 -22.30
CA TYR A 474 -14.70 -3.17 -22.55
C TYR A 474 -14.00 -3.69 -23.81
N LYS A 475 -13.59 -2.77 -24.69
CA LYS A 475 -12.77 -3.07 -25.87
C LYS A 475 -11.40 -2.41 -25.71
N PRO A 476 -10.35 -3.19 -25.35
CA PRO A 476 -9.01 -2.64 -25.14
C PRO A 476 -8.55 -1.78 -26.31
N PHE A 477 -7.87 -0.68 -25.99
CA PHE A 477 -7.28 0.26 -26.95
C PHE A 477 -8.26 0.96 -27.90
N ARG A 478 -9.59 0.82 -27.70
CA ARG A 478 -10.63 1.45 -28.54
C ARG A 478 -11.64 2.28 -27.76
N THR A 479 -11.56 2.31 -26.43
CA THR A 479 -12.51 3.01 -25.56
C THR A 479 -12.16 4.48 -25.41
N SER A 480 -13.08 5.35 -25.83
CA SER A 480 -13.21 6.73 -25.39
C SER A 480 -14.32 6.80 -24.35
N TYR A 481 -14.03 7.30 -23.14
CA TYR A 481 -15.05 7.60 -22.12
C TYR A 481 -15.71 8.93 -22.39
#